data_AF-A0A5C6PMS1-F1
#
_entry.id   AF-A0A5C6PMS1-F1
#
_cell.length_a   1.000
_cell.length_b   1.000
_cell.length_c   1.000
_cell.angle_alpha   90.00
_cell.angle_beta   90.00
_cell.angle_gamma   90.00
#
_symmetry.space_group_name_H-M   'P 1'
#
loop_
_entity.id
_entity.type
_entity.pdbx_description
1 polymer ?
#
loop_
_entity_poly.entity_id
_entity_poly.type
_entity_poly.pdbx_seq_one_letter_code
_entity_poly.pdbx_strand_id
1 'polypeptide(L)'
;MLQRVFKERSQRKACDSFILFDSSILAEELIQNADDAQATEVVFIHDDRSYGTDSLWTQELGQYQGPALYVYNDASFTEEDWEGIQLAGRSFKRNDPNKVGRVSEISDNLYNSGKVADLFESFITDAELSLLFLKNVVSVSLKHVTADGKVSTRLQVTSSALKEEIRESGNEFQASTRSKVITQISDDQKETTWLLTTCIMKKGSAENLDSLAEKLSFSPRVDLAFPFDEEKGSGQGRVCCFLPLPDNESNKTGLPVHVNACFGLTDNRRQIKWPESDQKHDEHALWNELLVKQVLPQTYLFLIKDAVKLAQECVLPSSRVYQLWPDISKMEHKDKWHAVALDMLQHLFRENMAVLSLAKDETKFIPPSEALLPCNGPTSSDILAALKRTLVSRGENLVTLPPSISRAIAEAHPHPHTLKHVTPAFMRGFLRGTDMQSLSEDDKFCLLEYVLSDKKYKDLQDLQLLPLSDGSFRAFTQRKIDTALIDSSDFPR
;
A
#
# COMPACT_ATOMS: atom_id res chain seq x y z
N MET A 1 11.55 31.58 -5.00
CA MET A 1 11.94 32.42 -6.17
C MET A 1 11.01 32.12 -7.36
N LEU A 2 10.48 33.09 -8.13
CA LEU A 2 9.65 32.80 -9.33
C LEU A 2 10.56 32.51 -10.55
N GLN A 3 10.42 31.34 -11.17
CA GLN A 3 11.07 31.01 -12.45
C GLN A 3 10.04 30.94 -13.58
N ARG A 4 10.36 31.53 -14.74
CA ARG A 4 9.47 31.64 -15.92
C ARG A 4 9.99 30.72 -17.04
N VAL A 5 9.15 29.82 -17.56
CA VAL A 5 9.51 28.92 -18.67
C VAL A 5 9.18 29.58 -20.03
N PHE A 6 10.15 29.69 -20.95
CA PHE A 6 10.09 30.50 -22.19
C PHE A 6 9.94 29.71 -23.50
N LYS A 7 9.65 30.43 -24.59
CA LYS A 7 9.24 29.98 -25.93
C LYS A 7 10.36 30.15 -27.00
N GLU A 8 11.29 29.20 -27.07
CA GLU A 8 12.27 28.85 -28.13
C GLU A 8 13.51 29.69 -28.56
N ARG A 9 14.56 28.88 -28.81
CA ARG A 9 15.78 28.88 -29.67
C ARG A 9 16.92 29.90 -29.60
N SER A 10 16.77 31.15 -29.18
CA SER A 10 17.87 32.12 -29.43
C SER A 10 18.78 32.45 -28.25
N GLN A 11 18.48 32.05 -27.01
CA GLN A 11 19.29 32.42 -25.83
C GLN A 11 19.48 31.21 -24.89
N ARG A 12 20.56 30.47 -25.13
CA ARG A 12 20.69 29.03 -24.88
C ARG A 12 21.68 28.65 -23.75
N LYS A 13 21.71 29.37 -22.62
CA LYS A 13 22.70 29.07 -21.54
C LYS A 13 22.23 29.14 -20.09
N ALA A 14 21.07 29.72 -19.78
CA ALA A 14 20.60 29.82 -18.38
C ALA A 14 19.19 29.25 -18.13
N CYS A 15 18.42 29.00 -19.19
CA CYS A 15 17.04 28.48 -19.10
C CYS A 15 16.90 27.00 -19.48
N ASP A 16 17.98 26.35 -19.94
CA ASP A 16 18.00 24.96 -20.42
C ASP A 16 17.84 23.92 -19.30
N SER A 17 17.79 24.35 -18.05
CA SER A 17 17.73 23.51 -16.85
C SER A 17 16.32 23.02 -16.53
N PHE A 18 15.29 23.62 -17.12
CA PHE A 18 13.88 23.26 -16.86
C PHE A 18 13.07 22.85 -18.10
N ILE A 19 13.67 22.91 -19.30
CA ILE A 19 13.06 22.44 -20.56
C ILE A 19 13.63 21.06 -20.92
N LEU A 20 13.51 20.12 -19.99
CA LEU A 20 14.14 18.78 -20.08
C LEU A 20 13.12 17.63 -20.08
N PHE A 21 11.81 17.91 -20.06
CA PHE A 21 10.81 16.90 -19.68
C PHE A 21 9.60 16.81 -20.62
N ASP A 22 9.18 15.57 -20.89
CA ASP A 22 7.82 15.25 -21.38
C ASP A 22 6.79 15.89 -20.44
N SER A 23 5.68 16.40 -20.99
CA SER A 23 4.73 17.25 -20.25
C SER A 23 4.09 16.59 -19.05
N SER A 24 4.13 15.26 -18.95
CA SER A 24 3.52 14.52 -17.85
C SER A 24 4.39 14.37 -16.61
N ILE A 25 5.68 14.75 -16.62
CA ILE A 25 6.59 14.56 -15.46
C ILE A 25 7.24 15.86 -14.96
N LEU A 26 6.93 16.99 -15.59
CA LEU A 26 7.57 18.27 -15.29
C LEU A 26 7.26 18.74 -13.86
N ALA A 27 6.02 18.60 -13.40
CA ALA A 27 5.62 19.02 -12.06
C ALA A 27 6.39 18.24 -11.00
N GLU A 28 6.50 16.92 -11.19
CA GLU A 28 7.18 16.01 -10.29
C GLU A 28 8.66 16.38 -10.16
N GLU A 29 9.35 16.63 -11.27
CA GLU A 29 10.76 17.02 -11.24
C GLU A 29 11.00 18.35 -10.52
N LEU A 30 10.11 19.32 -10.72
CA LEU A 30 10.18 20.62 -10.04
C LEU A 30 9.92 20.51 -8.54
N ILE A 31 8.98 19.66 -8.14
CA ILE A 31 8.71 19.35 -6.72
C ILE A 31 9.90 18.63 -6.10
N GLN A 32 10.48 17.65 -6.79
CA GLN A 32 11.67 16.94 -6.30
C GLN A 32 12.87 17.87 -6.15
N ASN A 33 13.09 18.80 -7.09
CA ASN A 33 14.13 19.80 -6.97
C ASN A 33 13.91 20.72 -5.76
N ALA A 34 12.67 21.09 -5.49
CA ALA A 34 12.33 21.86 -4.29
C ALA A 34 12.59 21.05 -3.01
N ASP A 35 12.19 19.77 -2.97
CA ASP A 35 12.45 18.86 -1.84
C ASP A 35 13.95 18.68 -1.58
N ASP A 36 14.75 18.49 -2.64
CA ASP A 36 16.22 18.39 -2.58
C ASP A 36 16.87 19.69 -2.07
N ALA A 37 16.25 20.84 -2.36
CA ALA A 37 16.65 22.17 -1.87
C ALA A 37 16.11 22.46 -0.46
N GLN A 38 15.44 21.49 0.18
CA GLN A 38 14.84 21.61 1.52
C GLN A 38 13.73 22.67 1.60
N ALA A 39 13.06 22.95 0.48
CA ALA A 39 11.85 23.75 0.46
C ALA A 39 10.73 23.04 1.25
N THR A 40 9.84 23.82 1.84
CA THR A 40 8.64 23.31 2.51
C THR A 40 7.37 23.54 1.69
N GLU A 41 7.41 24.51 0.76
CA GLU A 41 6.28 24.89 -0.09
C GLU A 41 6.67 24.98 -1.56
N VAL A 42 5.79 24.49 -2.43
CA VAL A 42 5.85 24.70 -3.89
C VAL A 42 4.54 25.31 -4.39
N VAL A 43 4.63 26.32 -5.25
CA VAL A 43 3.48 26.99 -5.86
C VAL A 43 3.67 27.04 -7.36
N PHE A 44 2.78 26.39 -8.09
CA PHE A 44 2.66 26.52 -9.54
C PHE A 44 1.63 27.60 -9.86
N ILE A 45 1.96 28.52 -10.78
CA ILE A 45 1.10 29.62 -11.17
C ILE A 45 1.02 29.65 -12.69
N HIS A 46 -0.15 29.31 -13.23
CA HIS A 46 -0.47 29.59 -14.62
C HIS A 46 -0.91 31.05 -14.73
N ASP A 47 -0.16 31.90 -15.43
CA ASP A 47 -0.41 33.34 -15.57
C ASP A 47 -0.74 33.67 -17.03
N ASP A 48 -2.00 34.01 -17.31
CA ASP A 48 -2.50 34.37 -18.64
C ASP A 48 -2.23 35.84 -19.03
N ARG A 49 -1.62 36.63 -18.13
CA ARG A 49 -1.33 38.03 -18.43
C ARG A 49 -0.27 38.16 -19.52
N SER A 50 -0.39 39.26 -20.26
CA SER A 50 0.63 39.73 -21.20
C SER A 50 1.16 41.07 -20.74
N TYR A 51 2.48 41.23 -20.77
CA TYR A 51 3.19 42.42 -20.34
C TYR A 51 3.53 43.32 -21.55
N GLY A 52 3.73 44.61 -21.30
CA GLY A 52 4.13 45.57 -22.33
C GLY A 52 5.50 45.25 -22.93
N THR A 53 5.73 45.71 -24.17
CA THR A 53 6.97 45.49 -24.93
C THR A 53 7.81 46.74 -25.12
N ASP A 54 7.40 47.86 -24.51
CA ASP A 54 8.01 49.19 -24.76
C ASP A 54 9.31 49.43 -24.00
N SER A 55 9.60 48.65 -22.95
CA SER A 55 10.77 48.81 -22.07
C SER A 55 11.51 47.49 -21.88
N LEU A 56 11.98 46.93 -22.99
CA LEU A 56 12.72 45.65 -23.02
C LEU A 56 14.21 45.88 -23.25
N TRP A 57 15.04 44.94 -22.79
CA TRP A 57 16.48 44.94 -23.04
C TRP A 57 16.80 44.87 -24.55
N THR A 58 16.08 44.04 -25.29
CA THR A 58 16.05 44.03 -26.76
C THR A 58 14.61 43.80 -27.25
N GLN A 59 14.28 44.31 -28.45
CA GLN A 59 12.94 44.14 -29.04
C GLN A 59 12.58 42.66 -29.27
N GLU A 60 13.56 41.81 -29.54
CA GLU A 60 13.39 40.36 -29.70
C GLU A 60 12.80 39.69 -28.46
N LEU A 61 12.94 40.29 -27.28
CA LEU A 61 12.36 39.75 -26.05
C LEU A 61 10.84 39.95 -25.96
N GLY A 62 10.24 40.75 -26.86
CA GLY A 62 8.80 41.02 -26.83
C GLY A 62 7.95 39.77 -26.99
N GLN A 63 8.46 38.77 -27.71
CA GLN A 63 7.80 37.47 -27.87
C GLN A 63 7.64 36.68 -26.55
N TYR A 64 8.41 37.03 -25.51
CA TYR A 64 8.40 36.37 -24.21
C TYR A 64 7.53 37.06 -23.17
N GLN A 65 6.84 38.14 -23.54
CA GLN A 65 6.03 38.92 -22.62
C GLN A 65 4.61 38.37 -22.43
N GLY A 66 4.24 37.27 -23.09
CA GLY A 66 2.92 36.65 -23.00
C GLY A 66 2.71 35.73 -21.78
N PRO A 67 1.65 34.89 -21.82
CA PRO A 67 1.33 33.93 -20.76
C PRO A 67 2.51 33.05 -20.36
N ALA A 68 2.57 32.67 -19.09
CA ALA A 68 3.67 31.89 -18.54
C ALA A 68 3.22 30.94 -17.43
N LEU A 69 3.95 29.84 -17.30
CA LEU A 69 3.95 29.04 -16.07
C LEU A 69 5.08 29.55 -15.18
N TYR A 70 4.73 29.94 -13.96
CA TYR A 70 5.67 30.21 -12.88
C TYR A 70 5.70 29.07 -11.88
N VAL A 71 6.88 28.82 -11.35
CA VAL A 71 7.10 27.85 -10.29
C VAL A 71 7.85 28.59 -9.19
N TYR A 72 7.29 28.53 -7.98
CA TYR A 72 7.89 29.08 -6.77
C TYR A 72 8.15 27.96 -5.78
N ASN A 73 9.28 28.03 -5.10
CA ASN A 73 9.51 27.36 -3.83
C ASN A 73 10.14 28.36 -2.84
N ASP A 74 10.04 28.05 -1.55
CA ASP A 74 10.52 28.85 -0.43
C ASP A 74 12.01 28.65 -0.09
N ALA A 75 12.70 27.75 -0.81
CA ALA A 75 14.16 27.64 -0.72
C ALA A 75 14.88 28.72 -1.55
N SER A 76 16.14 28.96 -1.18
CA SER A 76 17.04 29.87 -1.89
C SER A 76 18.13 29.08 -2.60
N PHE A 77 18.50 29.50 -3.81
CA PHE A 77 19.61 28.90 -4.54
C PHE A 77 20.93 29.15 -3.81
N THR A 78 21.73 28.10 -3.69
CA THR A 78 23.14 28.19 -3.30
C THR A 78 24.00 28.56 -4.52
N GLU A 79 25.27 28.92 -4.29
CA GLU A 79 26.22 29.14 -5.40
C GLU A 79 26.36 27.89 -6.28
N GLU A 80 26.37 26.69 -5.69
CA GLU A 80 26.41 25.43 -6.43
C GLU A 80 25.16 25.22 -7.30
N ASP A 81 23.98 25.65 -6.83
CA ASP A 81 22.76 25.60 -7.63
C ASP A 81 22.81 26.58 -8.82
N TRP A 82 23.40 27.76 -8.62
CA TRP A 82 23.63 28.73 -9.69
C TRP A 82 24.64 28.27 -10.73
N GLU A 83 25.69 27.55 -10.31
CA GLU A 83 26.62 26.92 -11.24
C GLU A 83 25.95 25.76 -11.99
N GLY A 84 25.20 24.93 -11.27
CA GLY A 84 24.50 23.77 -11.83
C GLY A 84 23.43 24.14 -12.85
N ILE A 85 22.61 25.16 -12.57
CA ILE A 85 21.51 25.60 -13.46
C ILE A 85 22.03 26.15 -14.80
N GLN A 86 23.24 26.69 -14.85
CA GLN A 86 23.88 27.23 -16.06
C GLN A 86 24.51 26.12 -16.93
N LEU A 87 24.76 24.95 -16.36
CA LEU A 87 25.40 23.82 -17.03
C LEU A 87 24.35 22.87 -17.62
N ALA A 88 23.76 23.28 -18.73
CA ALA A 88 22.81 22.46 -19.49
C ALA A 88 23.33 21.03 -19.70
N GLY A 89 22.58 20.04 -19.21
CA GLY A 89 22.90 18.61 -19.40
C GLY A 89 23.97 18.02 -18.49
N ARG A 90 24.34 18.64 -17.35
CA ARG A 90 25.22 18.00 -16.35
C ARG A 90 24.73 18.21 -14.92
N SER A 91 24.15 17.19 -14.30
CA SER A 91 23.73 17.22 -12.89
C SER A 91 24.91 16.96 -11.93
N PHE A 92 25.15 17.88 -10.98
CA PHE A 92 26.17 17.77 -9.93
C PHE A 92 25.73 16.98 -8.69
N LYS A 93 24.52 16.40 -8.68
CA LYS A 93 23.88 15.74 -7.53
C LYS A 93 24.55 14.42 -7.06
N ARG A 94 25.83 14.17 -7.39
CA ARG A 94 26.54 12.90 -7.15
C ARG A 94 26.86 12.58 -5.68
N ASN A 95 26.79 13.55 -4.76
CA ASN A 95 27.35 13.39 -3.41
C ASN A 95 26.31 13.21 -2.28
N ASP A 96 25.00 13.30 -2.56
CA ASP A 96 23.96 13.03 -1.56
C ASP A 96 23.16 11.79 -1.97
N PRO A 97 23.16 10.70 -1.16
CA PRO A 97 22.53 9.46 -1.55
C PRO A 97 21.00 9.48 -1.59
N ASN A 98 20.42 10.62 -1.25
CA ASN A 98 19.00 10.89 -1.25
C ASN A 98 18.54 11.80 -2.39
N LYS A 99 19.45 12.27 -3.25
CA LYS A 99 19.14 13.18 -4.37
C LYS A 99 19.20 12.42 -5.69
N VAL A 100 18.17 12.54 -6.51
CA VAL A 100 18.14 11.92 -7.85
C VAL A 100 18.58 12.96 -8.89
N GLY A 101 19.64 12.65 -9.64
CA GLY A 101 20.06 13.48 -10.76
C GLY A 101 20.94 12.71 -11.75
N ARG A 102 20.41 12.50 -12.97
CA ARG A 102 21.21 12.12 -14.15
C ARG A 102 20.95 13.10 -15.29
N VAL A 103 21.96 13.20 -16.16
CA VAL A 103 21.97 13.97 -17.41
C VAL A 103 20.72 13.63 -18.22
N SER A 104 19.90 14.65 -18.53
CA SER A 104 18.74 14.54 -19.42
C SER A 104 19.01 15.37 -20.68
N GLU A 105 18.57 14.88 -21.84
CA GLU A 105 18.65 15.59 -23.12
C GLU A 105 17.57 16.68 -23.23
N ILE A 106 17.87 17.77 -23.93
CA ILE A 106 16.99 18.94 -24.09
C ILE A 106 15.75 18.55 -24.90
N SER A 107 14.55 18.75 -24.33
CA SER A 107 13.27 18.49 -25.02
C SER A 107 12.86 19.73 -25.82
N ASP A 108 12.51 19.56 -27.10
CA ASP A 108 11.99 20.64 -27.98
C ASP A 108 10.52 21.02 -27.67
N ASN A 109 9.96 20.61 -26.52
CA ASN A 109 8.55 20.79 -26.19
C ASN A 109 8.21 22.22 -25.74
N LEU A 110 7.64 23.01 -26.64
CA LEU A 110 7.02 24.31 -26.31
C LEU A 110 5.73 24.10 -25.49
N TYR A 111 5.67 24.70 -24.30
CA TYR A 111 4.45 24.75 -23.46
C TYR A 111 3.55 25.90 -23.90
N ASN A 112 2.29 25.58 -24.19
CA ASN A 112 1.22 26.55 -24.38
C ASN A 112 0.22 26.43 -23.23
N SER A 113 -0.75 27.35 -23.16
CA SER A 113 -1.77 27.37 -22.10
C SER A 113 -2.51 26.03 -21.97
N GLY A 114 -2.81 25.35 -23.08
CA GLY A 114 -3.41 24.01 -23.08
C GLY A 114 -2.55 22.96 -22.39
N LYS A 115 -1.25 22.89 -22.74
CA LYS A 115 -0.30 21.96 -22.09
C LYS A 115 -0.10 22.25 -20.60
N VAL A 116 -0.20 23.51 -20.18
CA VAL A 116 -0.14 23.86 -18.74
C VAL A 116 -1.40 23.39 -18.02
N ALA A 117 -2.57 23.50 -18.67
CA ALA A 117 -3.79 22.90 -18.14
C ALA A 117 -3.66 21.37 -18.03
N ASP A 118 -3.17 20.69 -19.07
CA ASP A 118 -2.95 19.23 -19.05
C ASP A 118 -1.97 18.81 -17.94
N LEU A 119 -0.91 19.58 -17.72
CA LEU A 119 0.03 19.38 -16.61
C LEU A 119 -0.67 19.49 -15.25
N PHE A 120 -1.54 20.50 -15.07
CA PHE A 120 -2.29 20.68 -13.83
C PHE A 120 -3.27 19.54 -13.60
N GLU A 121 -4.01 19.12 -14.62
CA GLU A 121 -4.95 17.98 -14.51
C GLU A 121 -4.21 16.67 -14.21
N SER A 122 -3.05 16.45 -14.83
CA SER A 122 -2.19 15.30 -14.52
C SER A 122 -1.74 15.32 -13.06
N PHE A 123 -1.30 16.48 -12.54
CA PHE A 123 -0.91 16.60 -11.14
C PHE A 123 -2.10 16.42 -10.19
N ILE A 124 -3.26 17.01 -10.50
CA ILE A 124 -4.49 16.90 -9.69
C ILE A 124 -4.87 15.42 -9.50
N THR A 125 -4.70 14.60 -10.53
CA THR A 125 -4.98 13.15 -10.47
C THR A 125 -4.11 12.41 -9.45
N ASP A 126 -2.87 12.86 -9.28
CA ASP A 126 -1.85 12.19 -8.44
C ASP A 126 -1.60 12.90 -7.11
N ALA A 127 -2.34 13.97 -6.83
CA ALA A 127 -2.00 14.94 -5.80
C ALA A 127 -1.93 14.33 -4.39
N GLU A 128 -2.79 13.34 -4.10
CA GLU A 128 -2.76 12.60 -2.83
C GLU A 128 -1.46 11.84 -2.61
N LEU A 129 -0.84 11.35 -3.69
CA LEU A 129 0.39 10.57 -3.63
C LEU A 129 1.64 11.47 -3.64
N SER A 130 1.55 12.66 -4.25
CA SER A 130 2.69 13.56 -4.49
C SER A 130 3.42 13.98 -3.21
N LEU A 131 2.75 14.01 -2.06
CA LEU A 131 3.37 14.41 -0.80
C LEU A 131 3.70 13.24 0.12
N LEU A 132 3.40 11.98 -0.24
CA LEU A 132 3.54 10.85 0.69
C LEU A 132 4.98 10.61 1.14
N PHE A 133 5.91 10.55 0.17
CA PHE A 133 7.29 10.11 0.40
C PHE A 133 8.34 11.24 0.36
N LEU A 134 7.91 12.47 0.09
CA LEU A 134 8.77 13.65 0.18
C LEU A 134 9.22 13.91 1.62
N LYS A 135 10.40 14.54 1.76
CA LYS A 135 11.07 14.72 3.06
C LYS A 135 10.80 16.08 3.67
N ASN A 136 10.82 17.12 2.84
CA ASN A 136 10.82 18.52 3.25
C ASN A 136 9.57 19.24 2.74
N VAL A 137 9.17 19.01 1.49
CA VAL A 137 7.98 19.64 0.90
C VAL A 137 6.73 19.08 1.56
N VAL A 138 5.97 19.97 2.17
CA VAL A 138 4.72 19.66 2.88
C VAL A 138 3.51 20.40 2.29
N SER A 139 3.72 21.30 1.34
CA SER A 139 2.65 22.06 0.67
C SER A 139 2.92 22.19 -0.82
N VAL A 140 1.95 21.84 -1.66
CA VAL A 140 1.96 22.14 -3.10
C VAL A 140 0.64 22.82 -3.45
N SER A 141 0.69 23.95 -4.16
CA SER A 141 -0.53 24.62 -4.65
C SER A 141 -0.47 24.96 -6.13
N LEU A 142 -1.62 24.84 -6.79
CA LEU A 142 -1.85 25.23 -8.18
C LEU A 142 -2.71 26.48 -8.20
N LYS A 143 -2.19 27.56 -8.76
CA LYS A 143 -2.87 28.85 -8.90
C LYS A 143 -3.01 29.22 -10.36
N HIS A 144 -4.07 29.95 -10.66
CA HIS A 144 -4.34 30.51 -11.98
C HIS A 144 -4.55 32.02 -11.83
N VAL A 145 -3.84 32.79 -12.66
CA VAL A 145 -3.97 34.23 -12.81
C VAL A 145 -4.53 34.48 -14.20
N THR A 146 -5.71 35.06 -14.23
CA THR A 146 -6.43 35.44 -15.46
C THR A 146 -5.78 36.66 -16.12
N ALA A 147 -6.13 36.92 -17.38
CA ALA A 147 -5.58 38.04 -18.15
C ALA A 147 -5.86 39.43 -17.52
N ASP A 148 -6.94 39.57 -16.74
CA ASP A 148 -7.28 40.76 -15.96
C ASP A 148 -6.59 40.82 -14.59
N GLY A 149 -5.81 39.79 -14.22
CA GLY A 149 -5.02 39.73 -13.00
C GLY A 149 -5.75 39.17 -11.79
N LYS A 150 -6.96 38.61 -11.95
CA LYS A 150 -7.66 37.91 -10.87
C LYS A 150 -6.98 36.57 -10.60
N VAL A 151 -6.67 36.32 -9.32
CA VAL A 151 -6.01 35.11 -8.84
C VAL A 151 -7.05 34.13 -8.29
N SER A 152 -6.93 32.86 -8.64
CA SER A 152 -7.71 31.76 -8.07
C SER A 152 -6.81 30.56 -7.76
N THR A 153 -7.06 29.89 -6.64
CA THR A 153 -6.44 28.60 -6.31
C THR A 153 -7.28 27.49 -6.91
N ARG A 154 -6.68 26.60 -7.71
CA ARG A 154 -7.34 25.42 -8.27
C ARG A 154 -7.20 24.21 -7.35
N LEU A 155 -6.04 24.07 -6.73
CA LEU A 155 -5.73 22.97 -5.84
C LEU A 155 -4.72 23.45 -4.79
N GLN A 156 -4.88 22.98 -3.57
CA GLN A 156 -3.83 22.98 -2.56
C GLN A 156 -3.78 21.60 -1.92
N VAL A 157 -2.59 21.02 -1.83
CA VAL A 157 -2.34 19.77 -1.11
C VAL A 157 -1.35 20.05 -0.01
N THR A 158 -1.67 19.60 1.20
CA THR A 158 -0.78 19.70 2.35
C THR A 158 -0.59 18.35 3.00
N SER A 159 0.60 18.16 3.56
CA SER A 159 0.98 16.98 4.33
C SER A 159 1.23 17.37 5.78
N SER A 160 0.64 16.63 6.72
CA SER A 160 0.97 16.75 8.14
C SER A 160 1.31 15.38 8.73
N ALA A 161 2.31 15.33 9.60
CA ALA A 161 2.67 14.10 10.32
C ALA A 161 1.99 14.11 11.69
N LEU A 162 1.38 12.98 12.08
CA LEU A 162 0.91 12.77 13.44
C LEU A 162 2.10 12.39 14.33
N LYS A 163 2.05 12.78 15.61
CA LYS A 163 3.20 12.69 16.52
C LYS A 163 3.60 11.26 16.90
N GLU A 164 2.74 10.28 16.64
CA GLU A 164 2.97 8.89 17.02
C GLU A 164 3.81 8.18 15.95
N GLU A 165 5.00 7.74 16.36
CA GLU A 165 5.92 6.97 15.54
C GLU A 165 6.32 5.70 16.29
N ILE A 166 6.03 4.54 15.71
CA ILE A 166 6.51 3.25 16.20
C ILE A 166 7.88 3.04 15.55
N ARG A 167 8.91 2.82 16.37
CA ARG A 167 10.27 2.54 15.88
C ARG A 167 10.69 1.16 16.30
N GLU A 168 11.26 0.41 15.37
CA GLU A 168 11.88 -0.87 15.62
C GLU A 168 13.30 -0.88 15.01
N SER A 169 14.27 -1.36 15.78
CA SER A 169 15.65 -1.48 15.32
C SER A 169 16.15 -2.88 15.64
N GLY A 170 16.17 -3.74 14.64
CA GLY A 170 16.78 -5.06 14.70
C GLY A 170 18.27 -5.04 14.39
N ASN A 171 18.88 -6.21 14.28
CA ASN A 171 20.30 -6.34 13.89
C ASN A 171 20.53 -5.96 12.43
N GLU A 172 19.60 -6.33 11.55
CA GLU A 172 19.74 -6.14 10.09
C GLU A 172 18.97 -4.94 9.56
N PHE A 173 17.89 -4.54 10.23
CA PHE A 173 16.97 -3.51 9.74
C PHE A 173 16.71 -2.45 10.81
N GLN A 174 16.44 -1.23 10.34
CA GLN A 174 15.82 -0.17 11.10
C GLN A 174 14.53 0.22 10.41
N ALA A 175 13.41 0.12 11.14
CA ALA A 175 12.10 0.46 10.63
C ALA A 175 11.42 1.52 11.52
N SER A 176 10.60 2.34 10.89
CA SER A 176 9.64 3.17 11.61
C SER A 176 8.33 3.29 10.87
N THR A 177 7.25 3.28 11.63
CA THR A 177 5.89 3.44 11.12
C THR A 177 5.25 4.65 11.77
N ARG A 178 4.64 5.52 10.96
CA ARG A 178 3.97 6.75 11.40
C ARG A 178 2.71 7.00 10.58
N SER A 179 1.79 7.76 11.16
CA SER A 179 0.62 8.23 10.45
C SER A 179 0.89 9.60 9.81
N LYS A 180 0.48 9.77 8.56
CA LYS A 180 0.59 11.02 7.80
C LYS A 180 -0.76 11.35 7.19
N VAL A 181 -1.20 12.58 7.36
CA VAL A 181 -2.47 13.06 6.84
C VAL A 181 -2.18 13.90 5.61
N ILE A 182 -2.82 13.55 4.50
CA ILE A 182 -2.81 14.34 3.27
C ILE A 182 -4.17 15.02 3.15
N THR A 183 -4.15 16.35 3.10
CA THR A 183 -5.35 17.18 2.93
C THR A 183 -5.31 17.80 1.55
N GLN A 184 -6.31 17.51 0.74
CA GLN A 184 -6.52 18.08 -0.58
C GLN A 184 -7.68 19.08 -0.51
N ILE A 185 -7.41 20.32 -0.93
CA ILE A 185 -8.37 21.42 -0.95
C ILE A 185 -8.55 21.85 -2.40
N SER A 186 -9.76 21.65 -2.92
CA SER A 186 -10.20 22.09 -4.25
C SER A 186 -11.55 22.80 -4.09
N ASP A 187 -12.61 22.36 -4.78
CA ASP A 187 -13.98 22.77 -4.48
C ASP A 187 -14.47 22.13 -3.16
N ASP A 188 -14.03 20.90 -2.90
CA ASP A 188 -14.24 20.18 -1.65
C ASP A 188 -12.90 19.98 -0.91
N GLN A 189 -12.99 19.76 0.40
CA GLN A 189 -11.87 19.32 1.23
C GLN A 189 -11.95 17.79 1.41
N LYS A 190 -10.91 17.09 0.94
CA LYS A 190 -10.71 15.65 1.20
C LYS A 190 -9.50 15.47 2.10
N GLU A 191 -9.63 14.66 3.13
CA GLU A 191 -8.55 14.31 4.03
C GLU A 191 -8.38 12.79 4.05
N THR A 192 -7.15 12.33 3.86
CA THR A 192 -6.81 10.90 3.88
C THR A 192 -5.67 10.68 4.85
N THR A 193 -5.88 9.85 5.87
CA THR A 193 -4.79 9.37 6.73
C THR A 193 -4.08 8.19 6.07
N TRP A 194 -2.76 8.17 6.14
CA TRP A 194 -1.90 7.14 5.58
C TRP A 194 -1.00 6.56 6.67
N LEU A 195 -0.90 5.24 6.71
CA LEU A 195 0.11 4.54 7.49
C LEU A 195 1.37 4.39 6.64
N LEU A 196 2.46 5.07 7.04
CA LEU A 196 3.74 5.07 6.34
C LEU A 196 4.77 4.28 7.14
N THR A 197 5.26 3.19 6.54
CA THR A 197 6.36 2.39 7.10
C THR A 197 7.61 2.59 6.26
N THR A 198 8.67 3.12 6.88
CA THR A 198 10.01 3.21 6.32
C THR A 198 10.85 2.08 6.88
N CYS A 199 11.59 1.36 6.03
CA CYS A 199 12.59 0.39 6.45
C CYS A 199 13.92 0.64 5.73
N ILE A 200 15.01 0.56 6.47
CA ILE A 200 16.37 0.73 5.99
C ILE A 200 17.16 -0.52 6.40
N MET A 201 17.81 -1.17 5.42
CA MET A 201 18.76 -2.23 5.71
C MET A 201 20.08 -1.63 6.21
N LYS A 202 20.61 -2.17 7.30
CA LYS A 202 21.87 -1.73 7.90
C LYS A 202 23.05 -2.24 7.10
N LYS A 203 24.11 -1.43 7.06
CA LYS A 203 25.37 -1.82 6.42
C LYS A 203 25.96 -3.07 7.07
N GLY A 204 26.41 -4.02 6.25
CA GLY A 204 26.97 -5.30 6.65
C GLY A 204 25.95 -6.45 6.65
N SER A 205 24.66 -6.18 6.41
CA SER A 205 23.62 -7.21 6.33
C SER A 205 23.57 -7.92 4.98
N ALA A 206 23.96 -7.23 3.89
CA ALA A 206 23.99 -7.81 2.55
C ALA A 206 25.11 -7.19 1.71
N GLU A 207 26.25 -7.90 1.59
CA GLU A 207 27.46 -7.39 0.93
C GLU A 207 27.22 -6.87 -0.50
N ASN A 208 26.39 -7.57 -1.29
CA ASN A 208 26.07 -7.16 -2.66
C ASN A 208 25.28 -5.84 -2.70
N LEU A 209 24.34 -5.66 -1.77
CA LEU A 209 23.52 -4.45 -1.70
C LEU A 209 24.35 -3.27 -1.16
N ASP A 210 25.21 -3.52 -0.17
CA ASP A 210 26.16 -2.53 0.35
C ASP A 210 27.11 -2.01 -0.73
N SER A 211 27.66 -2.93 -1.56
CA SER A 211 28.54 -2.55 -2.66
C SER A 211 27.83 -1.64 -3.68
N LEU A 212 26.58 -1.96 -4.02
CA LEU A 212 25.78 -1.13 -4.93
C LEU A 212 25.36 0.19 -4.29
N ALA A 213 24.99 0.18 -3.01
CA ALA A 213 24.66 1.39 -2.26
C ALA A 213 25.82 2.39 -2.28
N GLU A 214 27.06 1.94 -2.07
CA GLU A 214 28.25 2.79 -2.14
C GLU A 214 28.50 3.31 -3.56
N LYS A 215 28.49 2.42 -4.56
CA LYS A 215 28.77 2.80 -5.96
C LYS A 215 27.76 3.77 -6.55
N LEU A 216 26.48 3.53 -6.28
CA LEU A 216 25.38 4.35 -6.78
C LEU A 216 25.14 5.57 -5.89
N SER A 217 25.79 5.62 -4.72
CA SER A 217 25.44 6.55 -3.64
C SER A 217 23.95 6.48 -3.37
N PHE A 218 23.42 5.30 -3.03
CA PHE A 218 22.02 5.12 -2.65
C PHE A 218 21.91 4.60 -1.22
N SER A 219 20.75 4.80 -0.61
CA SER A 219 20.41 4.18 0.67
C SER A 219 19.49 2.97 0.43
N PRO A 220 19.76 1.79 1.03
CA PRO A 220 18.94 0.59 0.86
C PRO A 220 17.65 0.71 1.69
N ARG A 221 16.79 1.61 1.25
CA ARG A 221 15.57 2.06 1.92
C ARG A 221 14.36 1.75 1.05
N VAL A 222 13.32 1.21 1.69
CA VAL A 222 11.99 1.04 1.10
C VAL A 222 10.97 1.70 2.03
N ASP A 223 10.02 2.42 1.45
CA ASP A 223 8.87 2.97 2.15
C ASP A 223 7.57 2.38 1.58
N LEU A 224 6.61 2.12 2.45
CA LEU A 224 5.27 1.65 2.12
C LEU A 224 4.24 2.66 2.61
N ALA A 225 3.22 2.93 1.81
CA ALA A 225 2.06 3.74 2.22
C ALA A 225 0.77 2.93 2.07
N PHE A 226 0.00 2.84 3.15
CA PHE A 226 -1.32 2.25 3.18
C PHE A 226 -2.37 3.30 3.55
N PRO A 227 -3.45 3.48 2.77
CA PRO A 227 -4.52 4.42 3.12
C PRO A 227 -5.31 3.86 4.29
N PHE A 228 -5.41 4.63 5.37
CA PHE A 228 -6.04 4.24 6.63
C PHE A 228 -7.58 4.35 6.57
N ASP A 229 -8.09 5.45 5.99
CA ASP A 229 -9.51 5.82 6.03
C ASP A 229 -10.33 5.40 4.80
N GLU A 230 -9.69 4.95 3.72
CA GLU A 230 -10.42 4.57 2.50
C GLU A 230 -10.94 3.13 2.58
N GLU A 231 -12.26 2.94 2.68
CA GLU A 231 -12.90 1.61 2.71
C GLU A 231 -12.63 0.78 1.44
N LYS A 232 -12.40 1.45 0.30
CA LYS A 232 -11.99 0.80 -0.94
C LYS A 232 -10.48 0.72 -0.97
N GLY A 233 -9.91 -0.30 -0.31
CA GLY A 233 -8.57 -0.80 -0.61
C GLY A 233 -8.55 -1.34 -2.05
N SER A 234 -8.51 -0.44 -3.02
CA SER A 234 -8.33 -0.80 -4.42
C SER A 234 -6.90 -1.34 -4.50
N GLY A 235 -6.75 -2.66 -4.72
CA GLY A 235 -5.48 -3.37 -4.86
C GLY A 235 -4.69 -2.91 -6.10
N GLN A 236 -4.36 -1.62 -6.13
CA GLN A 236 -3.69 -0.89 -7.19
C GLN A 236 -2.57 -0.04 -6.58
N GLY A 237 -1.83 -0.62 -5.63
CA GLY A 237 -0.59 -0.06 -5.15
C GLY A 237 0.28 0.37 -6.34
N ARG A 238 0.84 1.56 -6.23
CA ARG A 238 1.61 2.20 -7.31
C ARG A 238 3.06 2.38 -6.86
N VAL A 239 3.96 2.16 -7.79
CA VAL A 239 5.39 2.44 -7.59
C VAL A 239 5.62 3.94 -7.56
N CYS A 240 6.40 4.37 -6.57
CA CYS A 240 6.92 5.72 -6.44
C CYS A 240 8.46 5.70 -6.42
N CYS A 241 9.07 6.75 -6.94
CA CYS A 241 10.47 7.07 -6.71
C CYS A 241 10.50 8.50 -6.17
N PHE A 242 10.22 8.61 -4.87
CA PHE A 242 9.85 9.81 -4.09
C PHE A 242 8.51 10.44 -4.49
N LEU A 243 8.23 10.47 -5.79
CA LEU A 243 6.96 10.87 -6.40
C LEU A 243 6.37 9.70 -7.19
N PRO A 244 5.04 9.69 -7.43
CA PRO A 244 4.40 8.59 -8.15
C PRO A 244 4.89 8.50 -9.60
N LEU A 245 5.39 7.33 -10.03
CA LEU A 245 5.70 7.08 -11.45
C LEU A 245 4.40 7.00 -12.26
N PRO A 246 4.32 7.38 -13.54
CA PRO A 246 3.06 7.50 -14.30
C PRO A 246 2.05 6.37 -14.10
N ASP A 247 0.75 6.68 -14.00
CA ASP A 247 -0.30 5.68 -13.74
C ASP A 247 -0.56 4.81 -14.97
N ASN A 248 0.16 3.69 -15.03
CA ASN A 248 0.05 2.71 -16.08
C ASN A 248 0.23 1.31 -15.50
N GLU A 249 -0.14 0.29 -16.28
CA GLU A 249 -0.10 -1.09 -15.80
C GLU A 249 1.29 -1.57 -15.36
N SER A 250 2.37 -1.04 -15.94
CA SER A 250 3.74 -1.39 -15.51
C SER A 250 4.09 -0.90 -14.11
N ASN A 251 3.47 0.19 -13.66
CA ASN A 251 3.73 0.80 -12.34
C ASN A 251 2.72 0.37 -11.27
N LYS A 252 1.64 -0.35 -11.65
CA LYS A 252 0.70 -0.97 -10.72
C LYS A 252 1.25 -2.29 -10.20
N THR A 253 1.49 -2.37 -8.91
CA THR A 253 2.08 -3.54 -8.23
C THR A 253 1.05 -4.63 -7.97
N GLY A 254 -0.23 -4.27 -7.83
CA GLY A 254 -1.29 -5.17 -7.35
C GLY A 254 -1.31 -5.36 -5.84
N LEU A 255 -0.33 -4.80 -5.12
CA LEU A 255 -0.33 -4.76 -3.66
C LEU A 255 -1.35 -3.74 -3.15
N PRO A 256 -1.87 -3.88 -1.92
CA PRO A 256 -2.75 -2.87 -1.31
C PRO A 256 -2.00 -1.63 -0.79
N VAL A 257 -0.71 -1.48 -1.10
CA VAL A 257 0.17 -0.40 -0.63
C VAL A 257 0.95 0.22 -1.78
N HIS A 258 1.21 1.53 -1.69
CA HIS A 258 2.19 2.17 -2.57
C HIS A 258 3.60 1.82 -2.11
N VAL A 259 4.48 1.57 -3.08
CA VAL A 259 5.87 1.16 -2.82
C VAL A 259 6.80 2.24 -3.30
N ASN A 260 7.62 2.77 -2.40
CA ASN A 260 8.60 3.79 -2.70
C ASN A 260 10.02 3.30 -2.37
N ALA A 261 10.97 3.63 -3.23
CA ALA A 261 12.40 3.50 -2.96
C ALA A 261 13.19 4.40 -3.91
N CYS A 262 14.50 4.53 -3.68
CA CYS A 262 15.40 5.13 -4.66
C CYS A 262 15.62 4.15 -5.83
N PHE A 263 14.60 3.98 -6.67
CA PHE A 263 14.63 3.05 -7.80
C PHE A 263 15.44 3.62 -8.97
N GLY A 264 16.26 2.78 -9.58
CA GLY A 264 16.82 3.06 -10.90
C GLY A 264 15.72 3.01 -11.96
N LEU A 265 15.57 4.09 -12.73
CA LEU A 265 14.51 4.20 -13.74
C LEU A 265 15.04 3.95 -15.15
N THR A 266 14.13 3.67 -16.09
CA THR A 266 14.40 3.68 -17.53
C THR A 266 14.84 5.07 -18.01
N ASP A 267 15.43 5.18 -19.19
CA ASP A 267 15.97 6.46 -19.70
C ASP A 267 14.90 7.55 -19.84
N ASN A 268 13.66 7.17 -20.18
CA ASN A 268 12.50 8.07 -20.21
C ASN A 268 11.92 8.38 -18.81
N ARG A 269 12.47 7.77 -17.75
CA ARG A 269 12.10 7.94 -16.33
C ARG A 269 10.64 7.62 -16.00
N ARG A 270 9.98 6.77 -16.80
CA ARG A 270 8.56 6.42 -16.60
C ARG A 270 8.33 5.08 -15.88
N GLN A 271 9.36 4.24 -15.78
CA GLN A 271 9.26 2.87 -15.26
C GLN A 271 10.51 2.47 -14.47
N ILE A 272 10.37 1.51 -13.56
CA ILE A 272 11.50 0.87 -12.89
C ILE A 272 12.30 0.05 -13.91
N LYS A 273 13.62 0.16 -13.86
CA LYS A 273 14.53 -0.69 -14.64
C LYS A 273 14.66 -2.08 -14.01
N TRP A 274 14.53 -3.12 -14.82
CA TRP A 274 14.64 -4.50 -14.35
C TRP A 274 15.75 -5.26 -15.07
N PRO A 275 16.34 -6.30 -14.46
CA PRO A 275 17.35 -7.12 -15.13
C PRO A 275 16.74 -7.88 -16.29
N GLU A 276 17.30 -7.70 -17.49
CA GLU A 276 16.96 -8.46 -18.69
C GLU A 276 18.12 -9.40 -19.09
N SER A 277 17.85 -10.36 -19.97
CA SER A 277 18.78 -11.45 -20.30
C SER A 277 20.10 -10.95 -20.88
N ASP A 278 20.09 -9.81 -21.56
CA ASP A 278 21.21 -9.10 -22.18
C ASP A 278 21.83 -8.01 -21.29
N GLN A 279 21.15 -7.59 -20.21
CA GLN A 279 21.55 -6.48 -19.32
C GLN A 279 21.88 -6.91 -17.89
N LYS A 280 22.35 -8.14 -17.68
CA LYS A 280 22.64 -8.72 -16.35
C LYS A 280 23.68 -7.98 -15.50
N HIS A 281 24.40 -7.00 -16.05
CA HIS A 281 25.40 -6.20 -15.32
C HIS A 281 24.97 -4.76 -15.07
N ASP A 282 23.72 -4.40 -15.40
CA ASP A 282 23.21 -3.07 -15.11
C ASP A 282 23.03 -2.88 -13.60
N GLU A 283 23.85 -2.01 -13.01
CA GLU A 283 23.89 -1.78 -11.56
C GLU A 283 22.57 -1.24 -11.01
N HIS A 284 21.81 -0.44 -11.78
CA HIS A 284 20.51 0.10 -11.39
C HIS A 284 19.43 -0.98 -11.40
N ALA A 285 19.45 -1.85 -12.40
CA ALA A 285 18.54 -2.98 -12.49
C ALA A 285 18.78 -4.00 -11.37
N LEU A 286 20.04 -4.33 -11.07
CA LEU A 286 20.41 -5.21 -9.96
C LEU A 286 20.03 -4.60 -8.60
N TRP A 287 20.28 -3.31 -8.43
CA TRP A 287 19.85 -2.58 -7.23
C TRP A 287 18.35 -2.73 -6.96
N ASN A 288 17.53 -2.50 -7.99
CA ASN A 288 16.07 -2.63 -7.87
C ASN A 288 15.65 -4.06 -7.52
N GLU A 289 16.25 -5.06 -8.17
CA GLU A 289 15.96 -6.48 -7.88
C GLU A 289 16.29 -6.83 -6.42
N LEU A 290 17.46 -6.39 -5.92
CA LEU A 290 17.89 -6.68 -4.56
C LEU A 290 17.04 -5.94 -3.52
N LEU A 291 16.68 -4.68 -3.74
CA LEU A 291 15.75 -3.95 -2.86
C LEU A 291 14.41 -4.68 -2.73
N VAL A 292 13.85 -5.09 -3.87
CA VAL A 292 12.53 -5.75 -3.94
C VAL A 292 12.56 -7.15 -3.33
N LYS A 293 13.68 -7.87 -3.42
CA LYS A 293 13.82 -9.22 -2.85
C LYS A 293 14.25 -9.24 -1.38
N GLN A 294 15.05 -8.27 -0.93
CA GLN A 294 15.69 -8.34 0.39
C GLN A 294 15.14 -7.32 1.40
N VAL A 295 14.70 -6.13 0.95
CA VAL A 295 14.26 -5.05 1.84
C VAL A 295 12.74 -4.95 1.87
N LEU A 296 12.09 -5.02 0.72
CA LEU A 296 10.64 -4.87 0.60
C LEU A 296 9.82 -5.89 1.41
N PRO A 297 10.12 -7.21 1.40
CA PRO A 297 9.35 -8.18 2.19
C PRO A 297 9.40 -7.84 3.69
N GLN A 298 10.60 -7.48 4.19
CA GLN A 298 10.81 -7.11 5.59
C GLN A 298 10.08 -5.81 5.96
N THR A 299 10.10 -4.82 5.07
CA THR A 299 9.34 -3.57 5.23
C THR A 299 7.84 -3.86 5.41
N TYR A 300 7.32 -4.81 4.63
CA TYR A 300 5.93 -5.21 4.69
C TYR A 300 5.58 -5.95 5.99
N LEU A 301 6.49 -6.79 6.51
CA LEU A 301 6.32 -7.45 7.81
C LEU A 301 6.23 -6.43 8.94
N PHE A 302 7.09 -5.40 8.95
CA PHE A 302 6.99 -4.29 9.92
C PHE A 302 5.64 -3.58 9.82
N LEU A 303 5.17 -3.27 8.60
CA LEU A 303 3.87 -2.64 8.39
C LEU A 303 2.71 -3.48 8.95
N ILE A 304 2.67 -4.79 8.68
CA ILE A 304 1.63 -5.69 9.21
C ILE A 304 1.72 -5.76 10.74
N LYS A 305 2.92 -5.90 11.30
CA LYS A 305 3.16 -6.00 12.74
C LYS A 305 2.71 -4.73 13.46
N ASP A 306 3.05 -3.56 12.92
CA ASP A 306 2.66 -2.28 13.50
C ASP A 306 1.15 -2.04 13.36
N ALA A 307 0.54 -2.47 12.25
CA ALA A 307 -0.90 -2.45 12.10
C ALA A 307 -1.62 -3.39 13.10
N VAL A 308 -1.06 -4.58 13.39
CA VAL A 308 -1.58 -5.46 14.45
C VAL A 308 -1.49 -4.77 15.81
N LYS A 309 -0.37 -4.12 16.11
CA LYS A 309 -0.18 -3.40 17.38
C LYS A 309 -1.19 -2.26 17.54
N LEU A 310 -1.35 -1.45 16.50
CA LEU A 310 -2.33 -0.37 16.49
C LEU A 310 -3.78 -0.92 16.60
N ALA A 311 -4.07 -2.11 16.07
CA ALA A 311 -5.36 -2.78 16.25
C ALA A 311 -5.57 -3.30 17.68
N GLN A 312 -4.53 -3.81 18.33
CA GLN A 312 -4.54 -4.18 19.75
C GLN A 312 -4.79 -2.98 20.65
N GLU A 313 -4.35 -1.79 20.24
CA GLU A 313 -4.57 -0.51 20.93
C GLU A 313 -5.91 0.17 20.54
N CYS A 314 -6.76 -0.51 19.77
CA CYS A 314 -8.05 -0.02 19.27
C CYS A 314 -7.96 1.23 18.37
N VAL A 315 -6.80 1.49 17.77
CA VAL A 315 -6.58 2.62 16.85
C VAL A 315 -7.11 2.31 15.45
N LEU A 316 -7.05 1.05 14.99
CA LEU A 316 -7.69 0.57 13.77
C LEU A 316 -8.48 -0.72 14.02
N PRO A 317 -9.55 -0.98 13.22
CA PRO A 317 -10.23 -2.26 13.29
C PRO A 317 -9.40 -3.38 12.65
N SER A 318 -9.60 -4.61 13.13
CA SER A 318 -8.94 -5.82 12.63
C SER A 318 -9.13 -6.04 11.11
N SER A 319 -10.26 -5.58 10.58
CA SER A 319 -10.56 -5.61 9.14
C SER A 319 -9.52 -4.85 8.30
N ARG A 320 -8.97 -3.73 8.80
CA ARG A 320 -7.92 -2.97 8.10
C ARG A 320 -6.59 -3.72 8.09
N VAL A 321 -6.26 -4.44 9.16
CA VAL A 321 -5.08 -5.32 9.21
C VAL A 321 -5.17 -6.37 8.10
N TYR A 322 -6.35 -6.96 7.88
CA TYR A 322 -6.53 -7.93 6.80
C TYR A 322 -6.50 -7.31 5.40
N GLN A 323 -6.87 -6.04 5.24
CA GLN A 323 -6.76 -5.35 3.95
C GLN A 323 -5.31 -5.06 3.54
N LEU A 324 -4.36 -5.07 4.48
CA LEU A 324 -2.92 -5.00 4.17
C LEU A 324 -2.41 -6.28 3.49
N TRP A 325 -3.11 -7.40 3.62
CA TRP A 325 -2.64 -8.65 3.03
C TRP A 325 -2.85 -8.64 1.51
N PRO A 326 -1.82 -8.94 0.71
CA PRO A 326 -1.97 -9.04 -0.72
C PRO A 326 -2.89 -10.21 -1.09
N ASP A 327 -3.81 -9.96 -2.02
CA ASP A 327 -4.67 -10.99 -2.58
C ASP A 327 -3.94 -11.68 -3.73
N ILE A 328 -3.14 -12.71 -3.40
CA ILE A 328 -2.26 -13.44 -4.32
C ILE A 328 -3.00 -13.85 -5.62
N SER A 329 -4.26 -14.27 -5.49
CA SER A 329 -5.12 -14.69 -6.60
C SER A 329 -5.39 -13.60 -7.65
N LYS A 330 -5.25 -12.32 -7.28
CA LYS A 330 -5.43 -11.18 -8.19
C LYS A 330 -4.11 -10.70 -8.81
N MET A 331 -2.98 -11.30 -8.40
CA MET A 331 -1.64 -10.87 -8.78
C MET A 331 -0.98 -11.79 -9.81
N GLU A 332 -1.69 -12.80 -10.35
CA GLU A 332 -1.13 -13.82 -11.26
C GLU A 332 -0.48 -13.23 -12.53
N HIS A 333 -0.87 -12.03 -12.96
CA HIS A 333 -0.28 -11.34 -14.12
C HIS A 333 0.83 -10.33 -13.76
N LYS A 334 1.26 -10.31 -12.49
CA LYS A 334 2.27 -9.39 -11.94
C LYS A 334 3.44 -10.18 -11.35
N ASP A 335 4.03 -11.09 -12.12
CA ASP A 335 5.04 -12.09 -11.69
C ASP A 335 6.00 -11.62 -10.60
N LYS A 336 6.63 -10.46 -10.79
CA LYS A 336 7.62 -9.89 -9.85
C LYS A 336 7.00 -9.54 -8.49
N TRP A 337 5.85 -8.88 -8.50
CA TRP A 337 5.15 -8.46 -7.30
C TRP A 337 4.42 -9.62 -6.63
N HIS A 338 3.93 -10.58 -7.42
CA HIS A 338 3.37 -11.83 -6.93
C HIS A 338 4.43 -12.64 -6.14
N ALA A 339 5.65 -12.76 -6.66
CA ALA A 339 6.74 -13.42 -5.96
C ALA A 339 7.06 -12.76 -4.61
N VAL A 340 7.06 -11.42 -4.55
CA VAL A 340 7.26 -10.67 -3.30
C VAL A 340 6.11 -10.91 -2.32
N ALA A 341 4.86 -10.85 -2.78
CA ALA A 341 3.68 -11.10 -1.95
C ALA A 341 3.72 -12.50 -1.33
N LEU A 342 4.06 -13.51 -2.13
CA LEU A 342 4.20 -14.89 -1.68
C LEU A 342 5.34 -15.06 -0.69
N ASP A 343 6.52 -14.50 -0.98
CA ASP A 343 7.69 -14.59 -0.09
C ASP A 343 7.43 -13.91 1.26
N MET A 344 6.79 -12.75 1.25
CA MET A 344 6.38 -12.04 2.46
C MET A 344 5.41 -12.86 3.32
N LEU A 345 4.36 -13.43 2.71
CA LEU A 345 3.39 -14.26 3.42
C LEU A 345 4.04 -15.53 3.98
N GLN A 346 4.94 -16.16 3.22
CA GLN A 346 5.73 -17.30 3.70
C GLN A 346 6.60 -16.93 4.92
N HIS A 347 7.24 -15.76 4.92
CA HIS A 347 8.02 -15.28 6.06
C HIS A 347 7.14 -15.05 7.29
N LEU A 348 6.01 -14.36 7.12
CA LEU A 348 5.02 -14.14 8.18
C LEU A 348 4.60 -15.46 8.87
N PHE A 349 4.44 -16.54 8.10
CA PHE A 349 4.11 -17.86 8.64
C PHE A 349 5.31 -18.60 9.25
N ARG A 350 6.50 -18.51 8.66
CA ARG A 350 7.73 -19.12 9.20
C ARG A 350 8.10 -18.53 10.56
N GLU A 351 7.91 -17.22 10.73
CA GLU A 351 8.13 -16.52 12.01
C GLU A 351 7.02 -16.75 13.04
N ASN A 352 5.96 -17.48 12.67
CA ASN A 352 4.81 -17.76 13.53
C ASN A 352 4.24 -16.47 14.15
N MET A 353 4.10 -15.42 13.33
CA MET A 353 3.63 -14.11 13.80
C MET A 353 2.17 -14.15 14.23
N ALA A 354 1.83 -13.42 15.29
CA ALA A 354 0.47 -13.28 15.79
C ALA A 354 -0.32 -12.27 14.93
N VAL A 355 -0.99 -12.76 13.89
CA VAL A 355 -1.63 -11.93 12.85
C VAL A 355 -3.09 -12.28 12.59
N LEU A 356 -3.65 -13.28 13.27
CA LEU A 356 -5.05 -13.67 13.12
C LEU A 356 -5.86 -13.20 14.33
N SER A 357 -6.84 -12.35 14.07
CA SER A 357 -7.75 -11.77 15.08
C SER A 357 -8.74 -12.81 15.61
N LEU A 358 -8.87 -12.88 16.93
CA LEU A 358 -9.79 -13.78 17.62
C LEU A 358 -11.25 -13.34 17.45
N ALA A 359 -12.12 -14.30 17.18
CA ALA A 359 -13.56 -14.06 17.01
C ALA A 359 -14.27 -13.63 18.32
N LYS A 360 -13.65 -13.90 19.48
CA LYS A 360 -14.16 -13.52 20.82
C LYS A 360 -13.73 -12.11 21.25
N ASP A 361 -12.65 -11.60 20.67
CA ASP A 361 -12.04 -10.32 21.01
C ASP A 361 -11.16 -9.89 19.84
N GLU A 362 -11.67 -9.00 19.00
CA GLU A 362 -11.02 -8.65 17.72
C GLU A 362 -9.70 -7.88 17.90
N THR A 363 -9.43 -7.38 19.12
CA THR A 363 -8.18 -6.72 19.48
C THR A 363 -7.06 -7.71 19.75
N LYS A 364 -7.37 -8.99 20.00
CA LYS A 364 -6.37 -10.02 20.29
C LYS A 364 -6.02 -10.81 19.04
N PHE A 365 -4.73 -10.83 18.73
CA PHE A 365 -4.17 -11.55 17.59
C PHE A 365 -3.37 -12.74 18.08
N ILE A 366 -3.47 -13.86 17.35
CA ILE A 366 -2.77 -15.11 17.64
C ILE A 366 -2.11 -15.65 16.37
N PRO A 367 -1.07 -16.49 16.51
CA PRO A 367 -0.41 -17.08 15.37
C PRO A 367 -1.25 -18.20 14.74
N PRO A 368 -1.06 -18.51 13.43
CA PRO A 368 -1.80 -19.59 12.77
C PRO A 368 -1.68 -20.95 13.46
N SER A 369 -0.53 -21.25 14.10
CA SER A 369 -0.31 -22.50 14.83
C SER A 369 -1.22 -22.68 16.06
N GLU A 370 -1.73 -21.59 16.64
CA GLU A 370 -2.63 -21.60 17.78
C GLU A 370 -4.10 -21.38 17.41
N ALA A 371 -4.34 -20.98 16.16
CA ALA A 371 -5.66 -20.62 15.66
C ALA A 371 -6.51 -21.85 15.30
N LEU A 372 -7.80 -21.75 15.61
CA LEU A 372 -8.82 -22.62 15.06
C LEU A 372 -9.46 -21.91 13.85
N LEU A 373 -9.11 -22.37 12.64
CA LEU A 373 -9.54 -21.76 11.39
C LEU A 373 -11.00 -22.13 11.08
N PRO A 374 -11.82 -21.19 10.58
CA PRO A 374 -13.19 -21.46 10.16
C PRO A 374 -13.25 -22.51 9.04
N CYS A 375 -14.43 -23.09 8.85
CA CYS A 375 -14.65 -24.10 7.82
C CYS A 375 -14.56 -23.49 6.41
N ASN A 376 -13.95 -24.24 5.47
CA ASN A 376 -13.66 -23.77 4.11
C ASN A 376 -14.71 -24.23 3.07
N GLY A 377 -15.91 -24.64 3.50
CA GLY A 377 -16.95 -25.22 2.64
C GLY A 377 -18.23 -24.37 2.56
N PRO A 378 -19.10 -24.61 1.55
CA PRO A 378 -20.40 -23.95 1.46
C PRO A 378 -21.24 -24.33 2.69
N THR A 379 -21.36 -23.38 3.61
CA THR A 379 -22.04 -23.56 4.89
C THR A 379 -23.04 -22.42 5.03
N SER A 380 -24.27 -22.72 5.45
CA SER A 380 -25.28 -21.67 5.63
C SER A 380 -24.85 -20.66 6.69
N SER A 381 -25.35 -19.43 6.58
CA SER A 381 -25.06 -18.36 7.55
C SER A 381 -25.45 -18.78 8.98
N ASP A 382 -26.54 -19.53 9.13
CA ASP A 382 -27.04 -19.98 10.43
C ASP A 382 -26.11 -21.00 11.07
N ILE A 383 -25.59 -21.96 10.29
CA ILE A 383 -24.60 -22.93 10.76
C ILE A 383 -23.30 -22.23 11.15
N LEU A 384 -22.80 -21.29 10.35
CA LEU A 384 -21.60 -20.52 10.69
C LEU A 384 -21.79 -19.74 12.00
N ALA A 385 -22.97 -19.14 12.20
CA ALA A 385 -23.29 -18.42 13.42
C ALA A 385 -23.38 -19.37 14.63
N ALA A 386 -23.98 -20.55 14.48
CA ALA A 386 -24.06 -21.56 15.52
C ALA A 386 -22.68 -22.10 15.92
N LEU A 387 -21.83 -22.41 14.94
CA LEU A 387 -20.43 -22.82 15.16
C LEU A 387 -19.66 -21.74 15.91
N LYS A 388 -19.76 -20.48 15.46
CA LYS A 388 -19.09 -19.34 16.09
C LYS A 388 -19.52 -19.17 17.54
N ARG A 389 -20.83 -19.11 17.83
CA ARG A 389 -21.36 -18.99 19.20
C ARG A 389 -20.87 -20.11 20.11
N THR A 390 -20.97 -21.35 19.64
CA THR A 390 -20.62 -22.56 20.42
C THR A 390 -19.13 -22.55 20.77
N LEU A 391 -18.25 -22.35 19.78
CA LEU A 391 -16.80 -22.37 19.99
C LEU A 391 -16.32 -21.20 20.86
N VAL A 392 -16.83 -19.99 20.61
CA VAL A 392 -16.47 -18.79 21.39
C VAL A 392 -16.90 -18.92 22.86
N SER A 393 -18.11 -19.44 23.13
CA SER A 393 -18.62 -19.60 24.50
C SER A 393 -17.77 -20.54 25.37
N ARG A 394 -17.00 -21.44 24.74
CA ARG A 394 -16.13 -22.41 25.40
C ARG A 394 -14.66 -21.99 25.41
N GLY A 395 -14.35 -20.79 24.92
CA GLY A 395 -13.01 -20.21 24.98
C GLY A 395 -12.05 -20.68 23.90
N GLU A 396 -12.51 -21.43 22.90
CA GLU A 396 -11.69 -21.85 21.77
C GLU A 396 -11.09 -20.65 21.02
N ASN A 397 -9.92 -20.85 20.43
CA ASN A 397 -9.19 -19.83 19.68
C ASN A 397 -9.70 -19.71 18.24
N LEU A 398 -11.03 -19.62 18.08
CA LEU A 398 -11.66 -19.37 16.79
C LEU A 398 -11.25 -17.99 16.29
N VAL A 399 -10.77 -17.92 15.05
CA VAL A 399 -10.39 -16.66 14.39
C VAL A 399 -11.45 -16.23 13.38
N THR A 400 -11.55 -14.91 13.14
CA THR A 400 -12.39 -14.34 12.08
C THR A 400 -11.53 -14.08 10.85
N LEU A 401 -11.82 -14.71 9.71
CA LEU A 401 -11.03 -14.58 8.49
C LEU A 401 -11.90 -14.18 7.29
N PRO A 402 -11.51 -13.12 6.56
CA PRO A 402 -12.02 -12.88 5.22
C PRO A 402 -11.60 -14.00 4.24
N PRO A 403 -12.38 -14.26 3.16
CA PRO A 403 -12.05 -15.29 2.18
C PRO A 403 -10.69 -15.13 1.49
N SER A 404 -10.21 -13.89 1.32
CA SER A 404 -8.87 -13.62 0.78
C SER A 404 -7.76 -14.14 1.70
N ILE A 405 -7.91 -13.98 3.01
CA ILE A 405 -6.92 -14.42 4.00
C ILE A 405 -6.89 -15.94 4.10
N SER A 406 -8.05 -16.59 4.09
CA SER A 406 -8.12 -18.06 4.08
C SER A 406 -7.41 -18.67 2.87
N ARG A 407 -7.53 -18.05 1.68
CA ARG A 407 -6.81 -18.46 0.47
C ARG A 407 -5.31 -18.22 0.59
N ALA A 408 -4.91 -17.04 1.08
CA ALA A 408 -3.50 -16.73 1.32
C ALA A 408 -2.83 -17.73 2.28
N ILE A 409 -3.51 -18.13 3.35
CA ILE A 409 -3.02 -19.18 4.26
C ILE A 409 -2.90 -20.52 3.52
N ALA A 410 -3.91 -20.92 2.74
CA ALA A 410 -3.88 -22.19 2.02
C ALA A 410 -2.76 -22.27 0.97
N GLU A 411 -2.44 -21.15 0.32
CA GLU A 411 -1.44 -21.08 -0.76
C GLU A 411 -0.01 -20.86 -0.25
N ALA A 412 0.19 -20.01 0.76
CA ALA A 412 1.51 -19.57 1.19
C ALA A 412 2.01 -20.23 2.48
N HIS A 413 1.14 -20.86 3.29
CA HIS A 413 1.59 -21.50 4.52
C HIS A 413 2.46 -22.75 4.19
N PRO A 414 3.66 -22.92 4.79
CA PRO A 414 4.55 -24.03 4.45
C PRO A 414 3.98 -25.43 4.72
N HIS A 415 3.13 -25.55 5.74
CA HIS A 415 2.53 -26.82 6.17
C HIS A 415 1.04 -26.63 6.46
N PRO A 416 0.18 -26.38 5.46
CA PRO A 416 -1.21 -25.96 5.70
C PRO A 416 -2.04 -27.06 6.37
N HIS A 417 -1.67 -28.33 6.17
CA HIS A 417 -2.33 -29.50 6.75
C HIS A 417 -2.11 -29.65 8.27
N THR A 418 -1.15 -28.94 8.87
CA THR A 418 -0.93 -28.97 10.34
C THR A 418 -1.84 -28.01 11.09
N LEU A 419 -2.50 -27.09 10.38
CA LEU A 419 -3.38 -26.09 10.96
C LEU A 419 -4.69 -26.73 11.43
N LYS A 420 -5.23 -26.22 12.54
CA LYS A 420 -6.50 -26.71 13.09
C LYS A 420 -7.66 -26.04 12.35
N HIS A 421 -8.57 -26.85 11.83
CA HIS A 421 -9.78 -26.38 11.18
C HIS A 421 -11.03 -26.85 11.92
N VAL A 422 -12.06 -26.01 11.93
CA VAL A 422 -13.42 -26.43 12.28
C VAL A 422 -13.90 -27.39 11.19
N THR A 423 -13.77 -28.69 11.45
CA THR A 423 -14.27 -29.77 10.59
C THR A 423 -15.42 -30.50 11.28
N PRO A 424 -16.27 -31.24 10.54
CA PRO A 424 -17.28 -32.09 11.17
C PRO A 424 -16.69 -33.07 12.20
N ALA A 425 -15.53 -33.67 11.90
CA ALA A 425 -14.82 -34.56 12.82
C ALA A 425 -14.35 -33.85 14.09
N PHE A 426 -13.75 -32.65 13.96
CA PHE A 426 -13.38 -31.82 15.09
C PHE A 426 -14.59 -31.48 15.96
N MET A 427 -15.68 -31.01 15.34
CA MET A 427 -16.91 -30.65 16.04
C MET A 427 -17.54 -31.83 16.77
N ARG A 428 -17.58 -33.02 16.17
CA ARG A 428 -18.04 -34.24 16.89
C ARG A 428 -17.19 -34.50 18.14
N GLY A 429 -15.87 -34.39 18.04
CA GLY A 429 -14.97 -34.53 19.19
C GLY A 429 -15.24 -33.50 20.28
N PHE A 430 -15.32 -32.22 19.88
CA PHE A 430 -15.57 -31.09 20.76
C PHE A 430 -16.93 -31.19 21.48
N LEU A 431 -17.98 -31.52 20.75
CA LEU A 431 -19.34 -31.58 21.27
C LEU A 431 -19.56 -32.74 22.26
N ARG A 432 -18.78 -33.84 22.20
CA ARG A 432 -18.88 -34.90 23.22
C ARG A 432 -18.49 -34.43 24.62
N GLY A 433 -17.60 -33.45 24.72
CA GLY A 433 -17.22 -32.82 25.99
C GLY A 433 -18.05 -31.60 26.36
N THR A 434 -19.07 -31.26 25.55
CA THR A 434 -19.85 -30.03 25.70
C THR A 434 -21.16 -30.30 26.41
N ASP A 435 -21.51 -29.46 27.38
CA ASP A 435 -22.86 -29.48 27.96
C ASP A 435 -23.86 -28.89 26.97
N MET A 436 -24.77 -29.73 26.47
CA MET A 436 -25.78 -29.37 25.48
C MET A 436 -26.93 -28.54 26.05
N GLN A 437 -27.06 -28.43 27.38
CA GLN A 437 -28.13 -27.61 27.98
C GLN A 437 -27.90 -26.12 27.78
N SER A 438 -26.66 -25.69 27.52
CA SER A 438 -26.33 -24.28 27.28
C SER A 438 -26.60 -23.80 25.84
N LEU A 439 -26.98 -24.69 24.92
CA LEU A 439 -27.18 -24.38 23.51
C LEU A 439 -28.67 -24.24 23.17
N SER A 440 -29.00 -23.29 22.30
CA SER A 440 -30.36 -23.14 21.76
C SER A 440 -30.76 -24.35 20.91
N GLU A 441 -32.06 -24.60 20.74
CA GLU A 441 -32.55 -25.69 19.88
C GLU A 441 -32.10 -25.48 18.43
N ASP A 442 -32.21 -24.26 17.91
CA ASP A 442 -31.75 -23.91 16.55
C ASP A 442 -30.26 -24.18 16.37
N ASP A 443 -29.43 -23.83 17.35
CA ASP A 443 -27.99 -24.13 17.32
C ASP A 443 -27.74 -25.64 17.29
N LYS A 444 -28.49 -26.44 18.07
CA LYS A 444 -28.36 -27.90 18.06
C LYS A 444 -28.68 -28.50 16.70
N PHE A 445 -29.73 -28.02 16.03
CA PHE A 445 -30.06 -28.46 14.67
C PHE A 445 -28.97 -28.06 13.66
N CYS A 446 -28.51 -26.82 13.71
CA CYS A 446 -27.43 -26.34 12.84
C CYS A 446 -26.12 -27.14 13.05
N LEU A 447 -25.76 -27.40 14.31
CA LEU A 447 -24.59 -28.19 14.67
C LEU A 447 -24.75 -29.65 14.23
N LEU A 448 -25.94 -30.23 14.38
CA LEU A 448 -26.26 -31.58 13.90
C LEU A 448 -26.11 -31.68 12.38
N GLU A 449 -26.71 -30.75 11.64
CA GLU A 449 -26.59 -30.68 10.18
C GLU A 449 -25.11 -30.61 9.76
N TYR A 450 -24.34 -29.75 10.43
CA TYR A 450 -22.91 -29.61 10.17
C TYR A 450 -22.11 -30.89 10.44
N VAL A 451 -22.30 -31.54 11.59
CA VAL A 451 -21.54 -32.78 11.91
C VAL A 451 -21.91 -33.96 11.04
N LEU A 452 -23.08 -33.94 10.38
CA LEU A 452 -23.54 -34.97 9.45
C LEU A 452 -23.03 -34.75 8.02
N SER A 453 -22.57 -33.54 7.68
CA SER A 453 -22.16 -33.15 6.31
C SER A 453 -21.06 -34.04 5.70
N ASP A 454 -20.16 -34.60 6.51
CA ASP A 454 -19.09 -35.50 6.04
C ASP A 454 -19.52 -36.97 5.90
N LYS A 455 -20.79 -37.28 6.18
CA LYS A 455 -21.43 -38.60 6.08
C LYS A 455 -20.75 -39.69 6.93
N LYS A 456 -19.94 -39.33 7.93
CA LYS A 456 -19.28 -40.29 8.84
C LYS A 456 -20.17 -40.65 10.02
N TYR A 457 -21.32 -41.27 9.73
CA TYR A 457 -22.34 -41.56 10.73
C TYR A 457 -21.89 -42.52 11.85
N LYS A 458 -20.87 -43.34 11.60
CA LYS A 458 -20.27 -44.22 12.62
C LYS A 458 -19.65 -43.45 13.79
N ASP A 459 -19.25 -42.20 13.55
CA ASP A 459 -18.62 -41.35 14.55
C ASP A 459 -19.65 -40.61 15.42
N LEU A 460 -20.95 -40.80 15.20
CA LEU A 460 -21.98 -40.08 15.97
C LEU A 460 -22.18 -40.65 17.37
N GLN A 461 -21.69 -41.85 17.64
CA GLN A 461 -21.89 -42.51 18.94
C GLN A 461 -21.51 -41.59 20.11
N ASP A 462 -22.39 -41.57 21.12
CA ASP A 462 -22.33 -40.79 22.35
C ASP A 462 -22.49 -39.25 22.18
N LEU A 463 -22.75 -38.77 20.97
CA LEU A 463 -23.02 -37.35 20.71
C LEU A 463 -24.46 -37.00 21.12
N GLN A 464 -24.64 -36.03 22.02
CA GLN A 464 -25.95 -35.62 22.55
C GLN A 464 -26.75 -34.68 21.62
N LEU A 465 -26.86 -35.05 20.35
CA LEU A 465 -27.53 -34.24 19.32
C LEU A 465 -28.64 -35.01 18.58
N LEU A 466 -29.10 -36.15 19.07
CA LEU A 466 -30.23 -36.85 18.45
C LEU A 466 -31.55 -36.20 18.91
N PRO A 467 -32.30 -35.50 18.04
CA PRO A 467 -33.58 -34.90 18.40
C PRO A 467 -34.65 -35.97 18.62
N LEU A 468 -35.53 -35.74 19.59
CA LEU A 468 -36.67 -36.60 19.93
C LEU A 468 -38.01 -35.92 19.64
N SER A 469 -39.07 -36.73 19.63
CA SER A 469 -40.43 -36.25 19.37
C SER A 469 -40.96 -35.32 20.47
N ASP A 470 -40.42 -35.36 21.68
CA ASP A 470 -40.80 -34.46 22.77
C ASP A 470 -40.04 -33.12 22.74
N GLY A 471 -39.20 -32.89 21.73
CA GLY A 471 -38.36 -31.69 21.60
C GLY A 471 -37.02 -31.80 22.34
N SER A 472 -36.81 -32.86 23.12
CA SER A 472 -35.54 -33.07 23.82
C SER A 472 -34.46 -33.67 22.89
N PHE A 473 -33.22 -33.67 23.37
CA PHE A 473 -32.07 -34.25 22.67
C PHE A 473 -31.43 -35.35 23.51
N ARG A 474 -30.96 -36.41 22.86
CA ARG A 474 -30.24 -37.51 23.50
C ARG A 474 -28.97 -37.91 22.77
N ALA A 475 -28.19 -38.80 23.38
CA ALA A 475 -27.02 -39.42 22.75
C ALA A 475 -27.41 -40.39 21.62
N PHE A 476 -26.68 -40.37 20.50
CA PHE A 476 -26.74 -41.45 19.52
C PHE A 476 -26.20 -42.75 20.12
N THR A 477 -26.96 -43.84 20.00
CA THR A 477 -26.55 -45.17 20.50
C THR A 477 -26.81 -46.25 19.46
N GLN A 478 -26.09 -47.37 19.55
CA GLN A 478 -26.33 -48.56 18.71
C GLN A 478 -27.42 -49.47 19.28
N ARG A 479 -27.97 -49.16 20.46
CA ARG A 479 -29.00 -49.97 21.09
C ARG A 479 -30.32 -49.71 20.38
N LYS A 480 -31.10 -50.75 20.08
CA LYS A 480 -32.52 -50.63 19.69
C LYS A 480 -33.34 -50.20 20.91
N ILE A 481 -33.16 -48.96 21.33
CA ILE A 481 -33.89 -48.36 22.43
C ILE A 481 -34.43 -47.05 21.86
N ASP A 482 -35.74 -47.01 21.69
CA ASP A 482 -36.57 -45.89 21.24
C ASP A 482 -36.53 -45.55 19.74
N THR A 483 -37.71 -45.18 19.24
CA THR A 483 -37.94 -44.69 17.87
C THR A 483 -37.70 -43.19 17.87
N ALA A 484 -36.62 -42.73 17.22
CA ALA A 484 -36.48 -41.32 16.89
C ALA A 484 -37.39 -41.01 15.69
N LEU A 485 -38.43 -40.21 15.90
CA LEU A 485 -39.28 -39.69 14.84
C LEU A 485 -38.72 -38.32 14.43
N ILE A 486 -38.30 -38.22 13.17
CA ILE A 486 -37.82 -36.98 12.58
C ILE A 486 -38.96 -36.44 11.73
N ASP A 487 -39.45 -35.26 12.08
CA ASP A 487 -40.46 -34.57 11.29
C ASP A 487 -39.88 -34.27 9.90
N SER A 488 -40.66 -34.55 8.85
CA SER A 488 -40.30 -34.19 7.49
C SER A 488 -41.48 -33.49 6.80
N SER A 489 -41.24 -32.84 5.67
CA SER A 489 -42.32 -32.33 4.82
C SER A 489 -43.32 -33.40 4.41
N ASP A 490 -42.86 -34.66 4.34
CA ASP A 490 -43.66 -35.82 3.95
C ASP A 490 -44.37 -36.45 5.15
N PHE A 491 -43.87 -36.20 6.37
CA PHE A 491 -44.41 -36.68 7.65
C PHE A 491 -44.35 -35.59 8.72
N PRO A 492 -45.14 -34.50 8.58
CA PRO A 492 -45.27 -33.49 9.62
C PRO A 492 -46.11 -34.03 10.79
N ARG A 493 -45.89 -33.50 11.99
CA ARG A 493 -46.69 -33.84 13.18
C ARG A 493 -48.14 -33.42 13.08
#